data_AF-A0A8J7T184-F1
#
_entry.id   AF-A0A8J7T184-F1
#
_cell.length_a   1.000
_cell.length_b   1.000
_cell.length_c   1.000
_cell.angle_alpha   90.00
_cell.angle_beta   90.00
_cell.angle_gamma   90.00
#
_symmetry.space_group_name_H-M   'P 1'
#
loop_
_entity.id
_entity.type
_entity.pdbx_description
1 polymer ?
#
loop_
_entity_poly.entity_id
_entity_poly.type
_entity_poly.pdbx_seq_one_letter_code
_entity_poly.pdbx_strand_id
1 'polypeptide(L)' 'GILVIAPGRAAIAVWSPGLNAQGNSQLGTDAVEILARRTGWSVFSGRH' A
#
# COMPACT_ATOMS: atom_id res chain seq x y z
N GLY A 1 -9.31 -5.93 -0.17
CA GLY A 1 -8.85 -4.57 -0.51
C GLY A 1 -7.88 -4.11 0.57
N ILE A 2 -6.96 -3.21 0.24
CA ILE A 2 -5.95 -2.66 1.16
C ILE A 2 -6.18 -1.17 1.29
N LEU A 3 -6.15 -0.64 2.51
CA LEU A 3 -6.17 0.78 2.78
C LEU A 3 -4.81 1.19 3.38
N VAL A 4 -4.18 2.19 2.77
CA VAL A 4 -2.88 2.73 3.18
C VAL A 4 -3.03 4.19 3.54
N ILE A 5 -2.44 4.59 4.66
CA ILE A 5 -2.42 5.98 5.12
C ILE A 5 -0.98 6.45 5.17
N ALA A 6 -0.68 7.53 4.44
CA ALA A 6 0.54 8.31 4.57
C ALA A 6 0.21 9.60 5.34
N PRO A 7 0.57 9.70 6.64
CA PRO A 7 0.15 10.81 7.49
C PRO A 7 0.51 12.18 6.89
N GLY A 8 -0.48 13.07 6.82
CA GLY A 8 -0.32 14.41 6.26
C GLY A 8 -0.06 14.48 4.75
N ARG A 9 -0.11 13.34 4.04
CA ARG A 9 0.18 13.26 2.59
C ARG A 9 -0.99 12.69 1.79
N ALA A 10 -1.47 11.49 2.14
CA ALA A 10 -2.50 10.81 1.35
C ALA A 10 -3.17 9.66 2.12
N ALA A 11 -4.36 9.29 1.66
CA ALA A 11 -5.02 8.02 1.96
C ALA A 11 -5.31 7.31 0.63
N ILE A 12 -4.92 6.03 0.50
CA ILE A 12 -5.03 5.25 -0.74
C ILE A 12 -5.74 3.94 -0.46
N ALA A 13 -6.82 3.69 -1.20
CA ALA A 13 -7.50 2.41 -1.22
C ALA A 13 -7.12 1.64 -2.50
N VAL A 14 -6.65 0.40 -2.33
CA VAL A 14 -6.33 -0.52 -3.43
C VAL A 14 -7.30 -1.68 -3.43
N TRP A 15 -7.88 -1.96 -4.59
CA TRP A 15 -8.78 -3.07 -4.80
C TRP A 15 -8.43 -3.78 -6.11
N SER A 16 -8.36 -5.11 -6.08
CA SER A 16 -8.25 -5.95 -7.26
C SER A 16 -9.39 -6.97 -7.28
N PRO A 17 -10.16 -7.11 -8.37
CA PRO A 17 -11.07 -8.23 -8.56
C PRO A 17 -10.24 -9.49 -8.85
N GLY A 18 -10.48 -10.56 -8.08
CA GLY A 18 -9.72 -11.81 -8.16
C GLY A 18 -8.87 -12.02 -6.91
N LEU A 19 -9.44 -12.75 -5.95
CA LEU A 19 -8.69 -13.27 -4.81
C LEU A 19 -7.74 -14.34 -5.35
N ASN A 20 -6.46 -14.33 -4.94
CA ASN A 20 -5.64 -15.54 -5.08
C ASN A 20 -6.28 -16.68 -4.25
N ALA A 21 -5.78 -17.92 -4.38
CA ALA A 21 -6.33 -19.10 -3.69
C ALA A 21 -6.41 -18.96 -2.14
N GLN A 22 -5.80 -17.93 -1.56
CA GLN A 22 -5.79 -17.62 -0.13
C GLN A 22 -6.70 -16.44 0.29
N GLY A 23 -7.45 -15.82 -0.61
CA GLY A 23 -8.36 -14.73 -0.23
C GLY A 23 -7.67 -13.36 -0.07
N ASN A 24 -6.47 -13.19 -0.62
CA ASN A 24 -5.72 -11.93 -0.50
C ASN A 24 -5.51 -11.26 -1.85
N SER A 25 -5.54 -9.92 -1.81
CA SER A 25 -5.26 -9.01 -2.91
C SER A 25 -3.73 -8.96 -3.14
N GLN A 26 -3.09 -10.05 -3.54
CA GLN A 26 -1.64 -10.12 -3.74
C GLN A 26 -1.13 -8.98 -4.65
N LEU A 27 -1.85 -8.72 -5.74
CA LEU A 27 -1.64 -7.55 -6.60
C LEU A 27 -1.78 -6.22 -5.87
N GLY A 28 -2.66 -6.15 -4.87
CA GLY A 28 -2.81 -4.97 -4.02
C GLY A 28 -1.61 -4.74 -3.12
N THR A 29 -1.02 -5.80 -2.56
CA THR A 29 0.20 -5.69 -1.74
C THR A 29 1.37 -5.23 -2.61
N ASP A 30 1.54 -5.84 -3.79
CA ASP A 30 2.59 -5.47 -4.74
C ASP A 30 2.44 -4.01 -5.21
N ALA A 31 1.20 -3.56 -5.47
CA ALA A 31 0.92 -2.19 -5.86
C ALA A 31 1.27 -1.18 -4.75
N VAL A 32 0.98 -1.52 -3.49
CA VAL A 32 1.34 -0.69 -2.33
C VAL A 32 2.85 -0.67 -2.13
N GLU A 33 3.54 -1.79 -2.33
CA GLU A 33 4.99 -1.86 -2.24
C GLU A 33 5.67 -0.99 -3.30
N ILE A 34 5.23 -1.09 -4.56
CA ILE A 34 5.72 -0.25 -5.65
C ILE A 34 5.47 1.22 -5.35
N LEU A 35 4.28 1.56 -4.82
CA LEU A 35 3.94 2.92 -4.44
C LEU A 35 4.89 3.45 -3.37
N ALA A 36 5.10 2.72 -2.27
CA ALA A 36 6.00 3.12 -1.19
C ALA A 36 7.44 3.31 -1.68
N ARG A 37 7.93 2.40 -2.53
CA ARG A 37 9.27 2.50 -3.14
C ARG A 37 9.41 3.72 -4.04
N ARG A 38 8.40 4.02 -4.88
CA ARG A 38 8.43 5.14 -5.82
C ARG A 38 8.29 6.50 -5.14
N THR A 39 7.49 6.58 -4.08
CA THR A 39 7.26 7.84 -3.35
C THR A 39 8.27 8.08 -2.24
N GLY A 40 9.05 7.06 -1.86
CA GLY A 40 9.93 7.09 -0.70
C GLY A 40 9.16 7.22 0.62
N TRP A 41 7.88 6.87 0.64
CA TRP A 41 7.06 7.00 1.84
C TRP A 41 7.36 5.85 2.81
N SER A 42 7.73 6.23 4.03
CA SER A 42 7.78 5.34 5.18
C SER A 42 7.35 6.13 6.41
N VAL A 43 6.61 5.47 7.30
CA VAL A 43 6.26 6.05 8.60
C VAL A 43 7.44 6.06 9.58
N PHE A 44 8.52 5.35 9.24
CA PHE A 44 9.75 5.24 10.05
C PHE A 44 10.87 6.18 9.59
N SER A 45 10.71 6.89 8.47
CA SER A 45 11.73 7.82 7.95
C SER A 45 11.57 9.26 8.45
N GLY A 46 10.60 9.52 9.32
CA GLY A 46 10.51 10.77 10.08
C GLY A 46 11.61 10.83 11.15
N ARG A 47 12.37 11.93 11.14
CA ARG A 47 13.51 12.26 12.01
C ARG A 47 13.34 11.78 13.46
N HIS A 48 14.36 11.08 13.99
CA HIS A 48 14.59 10.91 15.42
C HIS A 48 14.76 12.27 16.12
#